data_AF-A0A7S1DNL6-F1
#
_entry.id   AF-A0A7S1DNL6-F1
#
_cell.length_a   1.000
_cell.length_b   1.000
_cell.length_c   1.000
_cell.angle_alpha   90.00
_cell.angle_beta   90.00
_cell.angle_gamma   90.00
#
_symmetry.space_group_name_H-M   'P 1'
#
loop_
_entity.id
_entity.type
_entity.pdbx_description
1 polymer ?
#
loop_
_entity_poly.entity_id
_entity_poly.type
_entity_poly.pdbx_seq_one_letter_code
_entity_poly.pdbx_strand_id
1 'polypeptide(L)'
;QICASCTTLSLILFTHFQGQILQRIRIMHKCHGIPSFLLALLFSTLLSSSLAETITGSIYCDNQFTFYFNGVLVKQDPISFTPHNGVKVSFEWDGTYPKVYAIMCQDFATASGYEYTETSNPQLGDGALIASFSDGTKTTTDWKSYVSKSGPTKASVDAGCSASSLDKCVVVDIGDPPNWFSMTFDASSWGAATSYTASEAGWGRTPKWENGKCCTMTSPITRSDLGCSVDLAGNSIAVTEDECQDPKDLLGSSGATFLWGSELKTDNRMLFRLDISDAVAQQAMIDASGGARPGALWAFSGACAVLAYVLAALAGRQ
;
A
#
# COMPACT_ATOMS: atom_id res chain seq x y z
N GLN A 1 -13.00 -37.13 1.93
CA GLN A 1 -14.00 -36.22 2.54
C GLN A 1 -13.62 -36.13 4.02
N ILE A 2 -12.82 -35.14 4.45
CA ILE A 2 -13.24 -33.74 4.76
C ILE A 2 -14.45 -33.81 5.71
N CYS A 3 -14.40 -33.43 6.98
CA CYS A 3 -13.82 -32.23 7.58
C CYS A 3 -13.78 -32.37 9.12
N ALA A 4 -13.11 -31.44 9.80
CA ALA A 4 -13.11 -31.20 11.26
C ALA A 4 -12.03 -31.90 12.12
N SER A 5 -10.77 -31.76 11.74
CA SER A 5 -9.63 -32.16 12.58
C SER A 5 -8.48 -31.13 12.62
N CYS A 6 -8.78 -29.84 12.47
CA CYS A 6 -7.78 -28.78 12.68
C CYS A 6 -8.26 -27.55 13.50
N THR A 7 -9.54 -27.47 13.87
CA THR A 7 -10.10 -26.38 14.68
C THR A 7 -10.07 -26.64 16.19
N THR A 8 -9.78 -27.87 16.62
CA THR A 8 -9.76 -28.23 18.04
C THR A 8 -8.41 -28.02 18.71
N LEU A 9 -7.30 -27.86 17.97
CA LEU A 9 -5.98 -27.61 18.57
C LEU A 9 -5.77 -26.13 18.91
N SER A 10 -6.29 -25.21 18.10
CA SER A 10 -6.22 -23.76 18.37
C SER A 10 -7.15 -23.32 19.50
N LEU A 11 -8.28 -24.01 19.69
CA LEU A 11 -9.20 -23.73 20.80
C LEU A 11 -8.70 -24.29 22.14
N ILE A 12 -7.92 -25.37 22.12
CA ILE A 12 -7.29 -25.91 23.33
C ILE A 12 -6.12 -25.03 23.79
N LEU A 13 -5.31 -24.47 22.88
CA LEU A 13 -4.28 -23.50 23.28
C LEU A 13 -4.87 -22.18 23.80
N PHE A 14 -5.99 -21.68 23.23
CA PHE A 14 -6.67 -20.49 23.74
C PHE A 14 -7.33 -20.70 25.11
N THR A 15 -7.90 -21.88 25.35
CA THR A 15 -8.55 -22.20 26.64
C THR A 15 -7.54 -22.59 27.73
N HIS A 16 -6.38 -23.16 27.37
CA HIS A 16 -5.33 -23.45 28.35
C HIS A 16 -4.59 -22.17 28.81
N PHE A 17 -4.39 -21.19 27.93
CA PHE A 17 -3.78 -19.92 28.31
C PHE A 17 -4.72 -19.06 29.17
N GLN A 18 -6.01 -18.99 28.81
CA GLN A 18 -7.03 -18.32 29.63
C GLN A 18 -7.23 -19.02 31.00
N GLY A 19 -7.20 -20.35 31.03
CA GLY A 19 -7.34 -21.14 32.25
C GLY A 19 -6.17 -20.99 33.25
N GLN A 20 -4.93 -20.92 32.76
CA GLN A 20 -3.75 -20.70 33.60
C GLN A 20 -3.67 -19.25 34.12
N ILE A 21 -4.13 -18.27 33.33
CA ILE A 21 -4.25 -16.86 33.75
C ILE A 21 -5.35 -16.72 34.82
N LEU A 22 -6.53 -17.31 34.62
CA LEU A 22 -7.63 -17.26 35.58
C LEU A 22 -7.35 -18.04 36.88
N GLN A 23 -6.63 -19.16 36.82
CA GLN A 23 -6.20 -19.86 38.04
C GLN A 23 -5.14 -19.08 38.83
N ARG A 24 -4.24 -18.33 38.16
CA ARG A 24 -3.30 -17.43 38.86
C ARG A 24 -3.99 -16.17 39.42
N ILE A 25 -5.07 -15.70 38.79
CA ILE A 25 -5.93 -14.62 39.33
C ILE A 25 -6.58 -15.02 40.66
N ARG A 26 -7.00 -16.28 40.83
CA ARG A 26 -7.54 -16.77 42.11
C ARG A 26 -6.49 -16.88 43.23
N ILE A 27 -5.21 -17.03 42.90
CA ILE A 27 -4.14 -17.17 43.90
C ILE A 27 -3.68 -15.79 44.42
N MET A 28 -3.78 -14.72 43.63
CA MET A 28 -3.38 -13.37 44.08
C MET A 28 -4.41 -12.66 44.96
N HIS A 29 -5.66 -13.14 45.05
CA HIS A 29 -6.67 -12.59 45.97
C HIS A 29 -6.44 -12.94 47.46
N LYS A 30 -5.38 -13.71 47.78
CA LYS A 30 -5.04 -14.09 49.16
C LYS A 30 -3.69 -13.58 49.67
N CYS A 31 -2.96 -12.77 48.90
CA CYS A 31 -1.71 -12.17 49.35
C CYS A 31 -1.89 -10.68 49.65
N HIS A 32 -1.76 -10.38 50.93
CA HIS A 32 -1.71 -9.07 51.58
C HIS A 32 -1.16 -7.91 50.72
N GLY A 33 -1.97 -6.87 50.57
CA GLY A 33 -1.48 -5.49 50.66
C GLY A 33 -0.92 -4.81 49.42
N ILE A 34 -1.16 -5.33 48.20
CA ILE A 34 -0.87 -4.53 46.98
C ILE A 34 -2.05 -3.57 46.76
N PRO A 35 -1.86 -2.24 46.78
CA PRO A 35 -2.92 -1.29 46.46
C PRO A 35 -3.47 -1.57 45.06
N SER A 36 -4.79 -1.60 44.88
CA SER A 36 -5.45 -1.88 43.59
C SER A 36 -4.94 -1.01 42.43
N PHE A 37 -4.34 0.15 42.73
CA PHE A 37 -3.66 1.02 41.76
C PHE A 37 -2.39 0.40 41.13
N LEU A 38 -1.59 -0.38 41.88
CA LEU A 38 -0.38 -1.02 41.36
C LEU A 38 -0.70 -2.20 40.43
N LEU A 39 -1.79 -2.92 40.70
CA LEU A 39 -2.26 -4.01 39.83
C LEU A 39 -2.85 -3.46 38.52
N ALA A 40 -3.51 -2.30 38.56
CA ALA A 40 -3.98 -1.58 37.38
C ALA A 40 -2.82 -0.99 36.55
N LEU A 41 -1.73 -0.53 37.17
CA LEU A 41 -0.53 -0.05 36.48
C LEU A 41 0.21 -1.19 35.74
N LEU A 42 0.29 -2.37 36.34
CA LEU A 42 0.83 -3.58 35.71
C LEU A 42 -0.07 -4.09 34.57
N PHE A 43 -1.39 -3.97 34.69
CA PHE A 43 -2.33 -4.30 33.61
C PHE A 43 -2.30 -3.28 32.45
N SER A 44 -2.10 -1.99 32.74
CA SER A 44 -2.04 -0.93 31.71
C SER A 44 -0.73 -0.93 30.90
N THR A 45 0.32 -1.59 31.40
CA THR A 45 1.60 -1.77 30.69
C THR A 45 1.67 -3.10 29.93
N LEU A 46 0.79 -4.05 30.20
CA LEU A 46 0.78 -5.39 29.58
C LEU A 46 -0.19 -5.53 28.37
N LEU A 47 -1.02 -4.54 28.07
CA LEU A 47 -2.00 -4.60 26.96
C LEU A 47 -1.58 -3.91 25.65
N SER A 48 -0.41 -3.27 25.59
CA SER A 48 0.14 -2.69 24.35
C SER A 48 1.30 -3.52 23.79
N SER A 49 1.26 -4.85 23.94
CA SER A 49 2.04 -5.70 23.04
C SER A 49 1.41 -5.60 21.67
N SER A 50 1.84 -4.61 20.89
CA SER A 50 1.66 -4.59 19.45
C SER A 50 2.36 -5.85 18.92
N LEU A 51 1.57 -6.87 18.58
CA LEU A 51 2.15 -8.05 17.96
C LEU A 51 2.51 -7.66 16.54
N ALA A 52 3.78 -7.84 16.18
CA ALA A 52 4.19 -7.71 14.81
C ALA A 52 3.31 -8.60 13.92
N GLU A 53 2.87 -8.05 12.80
CA GLU A 53 1.98 -8.69 11.84
C GLU A 53 2.66 -8.70 10.47
N THR A 54 2.72 -9.86 9.84
CA THR A 54 3.06 -9.97 8.42
C THR A 54 1.85 -9.55 7.59
N ILE A 55 1.98 -8.44 6.84
CA ILE A 55 1.01 -7.99 5.87
C ILE A 55 1.45 -8.50 4.49
N THR A 56 0.53 -9.14 3.79
CA THR A 56 0.71 -9.53 2.39
C THR A 56 -0.16 -8.65 1.50
N GLY A 57 0.15 -8.56 0.22
CA GLY A 57 -0.67 -7.79 -0.71
C GLY A 57 -0.35 -8.08 -2.16
N SER A 58 -1.08 -7.42 -3.04
CA SER A 58 -0.86 -7.43 -4.48
C SER A 58 -0.93 -6.00 -4.99
N ILE A 59 0.01 -5.65 -5.86
CA ILE A 59 0.13 -4.32 -6.46
C ILE A 59 0.25 -4.52 -7.97
N TYR A 60 -0.50 -3.72 -8.71
CA TYR A 60 -0.34 -3.54 -10.15
C TYR A 60 -0.20 -2.05 -10.43
N CYS A 61 0.79 -1.72 -11.25
CA CYS A 61 0.96 -0.41 -11.82
C CYS A 61 1.24 -0.57 -13.30
N ASP A 62 0.50 0.15 -14.13
CA ASP A 62 0.89 0.36 -15.51
C ASP A 62 1.85 1.57 -15.55
N ASN A 63 3.17 1.43 -15.74
CA ASN A 63 3.96 0.23 -16.07
C ASN A 63 4.78 -0.35 -14.92
N GLN A 64 5.25 0.47 -14.00
CA GLN A 64 6.16 0.03 -12.93
C GLN A 64 5.91 0.80 -11.64
N PHE A 65 6.11 0.13 -10.51
CA PHE A 65 5.98 0.77 -9.20
C PHE A 65 7.21 0.65 -8.31
N THR A 66 7.23 1.51 -7.28
CA THR A 66 8.07 1.35 -6.10
C THR A 66 7.20 1.55 -4.87
N PHE A 67 7.15 0.54 -4.01
CA PHE A 67 6.33 0.49 -2.81
C PHE A 67 7.19 0.60 -1.55
N TYR A 68 6.80 1.54 -0.70
CA TYR A 68 7.33 1.76 0.63
C TYR A 68 6.22 1.56 1.67
N PHE A 69 6.59 0.95 2.78
CA PHE A 69 5.75 0.87 3.97
C PHE A 69 6.50 1.50 5.15
N ASN A 70 5.87 2.46 5.82
CA ASN A 70 6.46 3.19 6.96
C ASN A 70 7.87 3.75 6.68
N GLY A 71 8.11 4.19 5.44
CA GLY A 71 9.39 4.75 5.00
C GLY A 71 10.44 3.73 4.57
N VAL A 72 10.15 2.43 4.66
CA VAL A 72 11.06 1.34 4.26
C VAL A 72 10.66 0.83 2.88
N LEU A 73 11.64 0.69 1.97
CA LEU A 73 11.42 0.08 0.67
C LEU A 73 11.02 -1.39 0.84
N VAL A 74 9.83 -1.74 0.37
CA VAL A 74 9.31 -3.11 0.39
C VAL A 74 9.56 -3.80 -0.94
N LYS A 75 9.20 -3.12 -2.04
CA LYS A 75 9.25 -3.72 -3.37
C LYS A 75 9.46 -2.67 -4.44
N GLN A 76 10.36 -2.96 -5.38
CA GLN A 76 10.37 -2.33 -6.69
C GLN A 76 9.89 -3.37 -7.71
N ASP A 77 9.10 -2.93 -8.67
CA ASP A 77 8.68 -3.80 -9.78
C ASP A 77 9.92 -4.36 -10.49
N PRO A 78 10.05 -5.70 -10.62
CA PRO A 78 11.20 -6.29 -11.27
C PRO A 78 11.18 -6.15 -12.80
N ILE A 79 10.07 -5.69 -13.39
CA ILE A 79 9.89 -5.52 -14.82
C ILE A 79 9.64 -4.04 -15.11
N SER A 80 10.39 -3.48 -16.07
CA SER A 80 10.42 -2.02 -16.30
C SER A 80 9.40 -1.51 -17.31
N PHE A 81 8.66 -2.39 -17.99
CA PHE A 81 7.68 -2.01 -19.00
C PHE A 81 6.59 -3.06 -19.21
N THR A 82 6.84 -4.02 -20.12
CA THR A 82 5.95 -5.14 -20.39
C THR A 82 6.64 -6.45 -20.05
N PRO A 83 5.89 -7.47 -19.61
CA PRO A 83 4.45 -7.44 -19.33
C PRO A 83 4.07 -6.47 -18.20
N HIS A 84 2.80 -6.04 -18.18
CA HIS A 84 2.24 -5.28 -17.07
C HIS A 84 1.81 -6.29 -16.00
N ASN A 85 2.76 -6.66 -15.16
CA ASN A 85 2.61 -7.71 -14.15
C ASN A 85 1.98 -7.19 -12.87
N GLY A 86 1.11 -8.01 -12.29
CA GLY A 86 0.79 -7.89 -10.87
C GLY A 86 1.89 -8.53 -10.04
N VAL A 87 2.24 -7.89 -8.92
CA VAL A 87 3.31 -8.34 -8.01
C VAL A 87 2.72 -8.58 -6.63
N LYS A 88 2.96 -9.77 -6.07
CA LYS A 88 2.67 -10.05 -4.66
C LYS A 88 3.78 -9.51 -3.77
N VAL A 89 3.40 -8.97 -2.62
CA VAL A 89 4.32 -8.41 -1.62
C VAL A 89 4.04 -8.98 -0.24
N SER A 90 5.07 -9.01 0.61
CA SER A 90 5.00 -9.42 2.01
C SER A 90 5.95 -8.55 2.81
N PHE A 91 5.48 -7.96 3.92
CA PHE A 91 6.25 -7.07 4.77
C PHE A 91 5.72 -7.09 6.21
N GLU A 92 6.53 -6.63 7.14
CA GLU A 92 6.20 -6.64 8.57
C GLU A 92 5.69 -5.27 9.02
N TRP A 93 4.63 -5.29 9.82
CA TRP A 93 4.19 -4.15 10.62
C TRP A 93 4.45 -4.44 12.09
N ASP A 94 5.05 -3.50 12.82
CA ASP A 94 5.39 -3.64 14.24
C ASP A 94 4.18 -3.47 15.19
N GLY A 95 3.00 -3.28 14.60
CA GLY A 95 1.74 -3.02 15.31
C GLY A 95 1.61 -1.60 15.87
N THR A 96 2.50 -0.67 15.48
CA THR A 96 2.45 0.74 15.90
C THR A 96 1.90 1.63 14.78
N TYR A 97 0.98 2.51 15.13
CA TYR A 97 0.44 3.52 14.21
C TYR A 97 1.31 4.79 14.18
N PRO A 98 1.35 5.53 13.06
CA PRO A 98 0.55 5.34 11.84
C PRO A 98 1.06 4.20 10.94
N LYS A 99 0.16 3.66 10.10
CA LYS A 99 0.55 2.89 8.90
C LYS A 99 0.62 3.86 7.73
N VAL A 100 1.75 3.92 7.04
CA VAL A 100 1.98 4.75 5.86
C VAL A 100 2.27 3.86 4.68
N TYR A 101 1.33 3.84 3.74
CA TYR A 101 1.50 3.20 2.44
C TYR A 101 1.90 4.27 1.43
N ALA A 102 3.05 4.08 0.78
CA ALA A 102 3.59 5.01 -0.18
C ALA A 102 3.97 4.26 -1.46
N ILE A 103 3.28 4.53 -2.56
CA ILE A 103 3.49 3.84 -3.84
C ILE A 103 3.78 4.89 -4.91
N MET A 104 4.99 4.85 -5.48
CA MET A 104 5.27 5.52 -6.74
C MET A 104 4.82 4.59 -7.86
N CYS A 105 4.04 5.09 -8.80
CA CYS A 105 3.63 4.35 -9.98
C CYS A 105 3.96 5.21 -11.20
N GLN A 106 4.63 4.61 -12.18
CA GLN A 106 5.20 5.29 -13.33
C GLN A 106 4.74 4.57 -14.60
N ASP A 107 4.01 5.31 -15.42
CA ASP A 107 3.70 4.97 -16.81
C ASP A 107 4.98 5.07 -17.65
N PHE A 108 5.03 4.35 -18.76
CA PHE A 108 6.13 4.49 -19.70
C PHE A 108 5.88 5.70 -20.60
N ALA A 109 6.81 6.65 -20.53
CA ALA A 109 6.80 7.82 -21.39
C ALA A 109 8.22 8.17 -21.81
N THR A 110 8.44 8.29 -23.11
CA THR A 110 9.70 8.82 -23.63
C THR A 110 9.82 10.33 -23.38
N ALA A 111 10.87 10.96 -23.90
CA ALA A 111 11.05 12.41 -23.80
C ALA A 111 9.90 13.22 -24.43
N SER A 112 9.13 12.63 -25.36
CA SER A 112 7.97 13.27 -25.97
C SER A 112 6.67 13.09 -25.16
N GLY A 113 6.65 12.21 -24.15
CA GLY A 113 5.41 11.78 -23.50
C GLY A 113 4.69 10.64 -24.22
N TYR A 114 5.17 10.23 -25.40
CA TYR A 114 4.62 9.10 -26.15
C TYR A 114 5.44 7.83 -25.95
N GLU A 115 4.79 6.70 -26.10
CA GLU A 115 5.33 5.35 -26.29
C GLU A 115 5.43 5.00 -27.78
N TYR A 116 6.16 3.93 -28.08
CA TYR A 116 6.26 3.32 -29.40
C TYR A 116 6.71 4.30 -30.49
N THR A 117 7.63 5.19 -30.10
CA THR A 117 8.00 6.39 -30.86
C THR A 117 8.74 6.11 -32.17
N GLU A 118 9.24 4.89 -32.38
CA GLU A 118 9.86 4.47 -33.64
C GLU A 118 8.91 3.65 -34.52
N THR A 119 7.64 3.55 -34.14
CA THR A 119 6.60 2.88 -34.94
C THR A 119 5.79 3.88 -35.74
N SER A 120 4.94 3.39 -36.65
CA SER A 120 3.97 4.23 -37.36
C SER A 120 2.76 4.63 -36.50
N ASN A 121 2.72 4.23 -35.22
CA ASN A 121 1.61 4.48 -34.32
C ASN A 121 2.09 4.74 -32.87
N PRO A 122 2.81 5.85 -32.62
CA PRO A 122 3.12 6.28 -31.25
C PRO A 122 1.84 6.58 -30.47
N GLN A 123 1.82 6.28 -29.18
CA GLN A 123 0.63 6.41 -28.35
C GLN A 123 0.95 7.07 -27.02
N LEU A 124 -0.04 7.72 -26.43
CA LEU A 124 0.03 8.13 -25.02
C LEU A 124 -0.30 6.91 -24.15
N GLY A 125 0.46 6.72 -23.08
CA GLY A 125 0.28 5.63 -22.13
C GLY A 125 -1.02 5.75 -21.32
N ASP A 126 -1.33 4.73 -20.54
CA ASP A 126 -2.41 4.69 -19.56
C ASP A 126 -1.90 4.19 -18.21
N GLY A 127 -1.15 5.05 -17.53
CA GLY A 127 -0.74 4.75 -16.17
C GLY A 127 -1.93 4.55 -15.24
N ALA A 128 -1.89 3.50 -14.42
CA ALA A 128 -2.90 3.28 -13.38
C ALA A 128 -2.38 2.37 -12.26
N LEU A 129 -2.68 2.73 -11.01
CA LEU A 129 -2.36 1.95 -9.82
C LEU A 129 -3.61 1.23 -9.31
N ILE A 130 -3.50 -0.07 -9.01
CA ILE A 130 -4.47 -0.77 -8.16
C ILE A 130 -3.72 -1.67 -7.17
N ALA A 131 -4.14 -1.65 -5.90
CA ALA A 131 -3.52 -2.48 -4.87
C ALA A 131 -4.51 -2.92 -3.79
N SER A 132 -4.23 -4.08 -3.20
CA SER A 132 -4.99 -4.64 -2.08
C SER A 132 -4.06 -5.40 -1.14
N PHE A 133 -4.27 -5.22 0.17
CA PHE A 133 -3.45 -5.76 1.24
C PHE A 133 -4.30 -6.57 2.22
N SER A 134 -3.67 -7.54 2.90
CA SER A 134 -4.35 -8.49 3.80
C SER A 134 -4.88 -7.85 5.08
N ASP A 135 -4.41 -6.66 5.44
CA ASP A 135 -4.91 -5.88 6.57
C ASP A 135 -6.20 -5.10 6.25
N GLY A 136 -6.76 -5.31 5.05
CA GLY A 136 -7.97 -4.65 4.55
C GLY A 136 -7.71 -3.35 3.78
N THR A 137 -6.47 -2.85 3.78
CA THR A 137 -6.09 -1.68 2.99
C THR A 137 -6.21 -1.97 1.50
N LYS A 138 -6.76 -1.03 0.75
CA LYS A 138 -6.92 -1.11 -0.71
C LYS A 138 -6.90 0.27 -1.32
N THR A 139 -6.64 0.34 -2.62
CA THR A 139 -6.72 1.61 -3.36
C THR A 139 -8.16 2.08 -3.46
N THR A 140 -8.39 3.29 -2.93
CA THR A 140 -9.67 4.03 -2.94
C THR A 140 -9.36 5.51 -3.16
N THR A 141 -10.39 6.35 -3.32
CA THR A 141 -10.25 7.80 -3.42
C THR A 141 -9.76 8.48 -2.14
N ASP A 142 -9.58 7.74 -1.04
CA ASP A 142 -8.98 8.25 0.21
C ASP A 142 -7.47 8.43 0.11
N TRP A 143 -6.85 7.81 -0.91
CA TRP A 143 -5.44 7.98 -1.19
C TRP A 143 -5.17 9.38 -1.74
N LYS A 144 -4.08 9.97 -1.26
CA LYS A 144 -3.54 11.21 -1.83
C LYS A 144 -2.66 10.92 -3.02
N SER A 145 -2.60 11.85 -3.95
CA SER A 145 -1.79 11.74 -5.16
C SER A 145 -0.97 13.01 -5.43
N TYR A 146 0.17 12.83 -6.08
CA TYR A 146 1.05 13.89 -6.56
C TYR A 146 1.61 13.50 -7.93
N VAL A 147 1.46 14.38 -8.92
CA VAL A 147 2.00 14.21 -10.27
C VAL A 147 3.43 14.75 -10.29
N SER A 148 4.45 13.89 -10.38
CA SER A 148 5.84 14.37 -10.47
C SER A 148 6.33 14.55 -11.90
N LYS A 149 5.70 13.88 -12.87
CA LYS A 149 6.02 14.02 -14.29
C LYS A 149 4.75 13.94 -15.14
N SER A 150 4.57 14.86 -16.07
CA SER A 150 3.45 14.85 -17.01
C SER A 150 3.81 15.44 -18.36
N GLY A 151 3.15 14.96 -19.41
CA GLY A 151 3.26 15.49 -20.76
C GLY A 151 2.76 14.50 -21.80
N PRO A 152 2.58 14.96 -23.05
CA PRO A 152 2.95 16.29 -23.52
C PRO A 152 2.12 17.42 -22.91
N THR A 153 2.72 18.58 -22.67
CA THR A 153 2.00 19.75 -22.14
C THR A 153 0.94 20.23 -23.13
N LYS A 154 -0.19 20.74 -22.60
CA LYS A 154 -1.22 21.46 -23.37
C LYS A 154 -0.63 22.46 -24.37
N ALA A 155 0.33 23.27 -23.94
CA ALA A 155 0.99 24.27 -24.78
C ALA A 155 1.77 23.64 -25.95
N SER A 156 2.47 22.53 -25.70
CA SER A 156 3.17 21.81 -26.77
C SER A 156 2.20 21.18 -27.78
N VAL A 157 1.08 20.63 -27.32
CA VAL A 157 0.01 20.11 -28.17
C VAL A 157 -0.58 21.22 -29.04
N ASP A 158 -0.87 22.38 -28.46
CA ASP A 158 -1.39 23.54 -29.18
C ASP A 158 -0.36 24.09 -30.21
N ALA A 159 0.94 23.88 -29.97
CA ALA A 159 2.04 24.20 -30.87
C ALA A 159 2.32 23.10 -31.94
N GLY A 160 1.54 22.03 -31.96
CA GLY A 160 1.58 20.97 -32.96
C GLY A 160 2.32 19.69 -32.55
N CYS A 161 2.60 19.48 -31.26
CA CYS A 161 2.96 18.14 -30.76
C CYS A 161 1.84 17.14 -31.07
N SER A 162 2.22 16.00 -31.61
CA SER A 162 1.33 14.88 -31.91
C SER A 162 2.13 13.60 -32.15
N ALA A 163 1.44 12.47 -32.29
CA ALA A 163 2.06 11.18 -32.65
C ALA A 163 2.88 11.23 -33.96
N SER A 164 2.66 12.21 -34.84
CA SER A 164 3.43 12.41 -36.08
C SER A 164 4.42 13.59 -36.00
N SER A 165 4.54 14.25 -34.86
CA SER A 165 5.44 15.39 -34.63
C SER A 165 5.94 15.39 -33.18
N LEU A 166 6.63 14.31 -32.82
CA LEU A 166 7.12 14.05 -31.45
C LEU A 166 8.20 15.04 -31.00
N ASP A 167 8.94 15.63 -31.94
CA ASP A 167 9.99 16.63 -31.71
C ASP A 167 9.46 17.94 -31.11
N LYS A 168 8.15 18.21 -31.26
CA LYS A 168 7.48 19.38 -30.68
C LYS A 168 6.93 19.13 -29.27
N CYS A 169 6.92 17.88 -28.83
CA CYS A 169 6.31 17.52 -27.56
C CYS A 169 7.21 17.89 -26.39
N VAL A 170 6.59 18.45 -25.35
CA VAL A 170 7.29 18.89 -24.13
C VAL A 170 6.70 18.16 -22.94
N VAL A 171 7.56 17.49 -22.18
CA VAL A 171 7.22 16.88 -20.89
C VAL A 171 7.72 17.79 -19.76
N VAL A 172 6.93 17.92 -18.71
CA VAL A 172 7.26 18.60 -17.47
C VAL A 172 7.65 17.54 -16.44
N ASP A 173 8.77 17.76 -15.78
CA ASP A 173 9.25 16.97 -14.64
C ASP A 173 9.50 17.93 -13.49
N ILE A 174 8.67 17.84 -12.44
CA ILE A 174 8.80 18.67 -11.23
C ILE A 174 9.52 17.93 -10.10
N GLY A 175 9.93 16.67 -10.35
CA GLY A 175 10.62 15.82 -9.40
C GLY A 175 9.73 15.28 -8.28
N ASP A 176 10.25 14.29 -7.56
CA ASP A 176 9.60 13.76 -6.38
C ASP A 176 9.98 14.59 -5.14
N PRO A 177 9.03 14.94 -4.25
CA PRO A 177 9.35 15.61 -3.01
C PRO A 177 10.29 14.76 -2.14
N PRO A 178 11.37 15.32 -1.56
CA PRO A 178 12.28 14.54 -0.73
C PRO A 178 11.56 13.86 0.43
N ASN A 179 11.88 12.59 0.68
CA ASN A 179 11.31 11.78 1.76
C ASN A 179 9.77 11.68 1.76
N TRP A 180 9.11 11.85 0.60
CA TRP A 180 7.65 11.75 0.45
C TRP A 180 7.05 10.43 0.95
N PHE A 181 7.86 9.37 1.01
CA PHE A 181 7.50 8.03 1.50
C PHE A 181 7.66 7.86 3.02
N SER A 182 8.26 8.83 3.72
CA SER A 182 8.55 8.72 5.15
C SER A 182 7.31 8.88 6.02
N MET A 183 7.32 8.34 7.24
CA MET A 183 6.19 8.46 8.18
C MET A 183 5.89 9.91 8.60
N THR A 184 6.86 10.81 8.51
CA THR A 184 6.75 12.20 8.98
C THR A 184 6.46 13.22 7.88
N PHE A 185 6.33 12.78 6.63
CA PHE A 185 6.06 13.68 5.52
C PHE A 185 4.63 14.22 5.59
N ASP A 186 4.48 15.54 5.46
CA ASP A 186 3.18 16.19 5.42
C ASP A 186 2.63 16.26 3.98
N ALA A 187 1.76 15.32 3.65
CA ALA A 187 1.03 15.31 2.38
C ALA A 187 -0.29 16.09 2.45
N SER A 188 -0.52 16.99 3.43
CA SER A 188 -1.76 17.76 3.54
C SER A 188 -2.09 18.61 2.30
N SER A 189 -1.07 19.02 1.55
CA SER A 189 -1.21 19.80 0.31
C SER A 189 -1.50 18.96 -0.94
N TRP A 190 -1.40 17.63 -0.86
CA TRP A 190 -1.65 16.74 -1.99
C TRP A 190 -3.15 16.57 -2.24
N GLY A 191 -3.54 16.49 -3.52
CA GLY A 191 -4.91 16.22 -3.92
C GLY A 191 -5.31 14.76 -3.68
N ALA A 192 -6.60 14.47 -3.72
CA ALA A 192 -7.07 13.09 -3.76
C ALA A 192 -6.70 12.43 -5.10
N ALA A 193 -6.48 11.12 -5.09
CA ALA A 193 -6.34 10.34 -6.32
C ALA A 193 -7.65 10.28 -7.09
N THR A 194 -7.57 10.26 -8.42
CA THR A 194 -8.74 10.09 -9.30
C THR A 194 -8.99 8.61 -9.52
N SER A 195 -10.23 8.17 -9.34
CA SER A 195 -10.61 6.76 -9.57
C SER A 195 -10.99 6.51 -11.02
N TYR A 196 -10.55 5.39 -11.56
CA TYR A 196 -10.91 4.92 -12.90
C TYR A 196 -11.52 3.52 -12.83
N THR A 197 -12.39 3.22 -13.79
CA THR A 197 -12.88 1.85 -14.02
C THR A 197 -11.80 1.02 -14.72
N ALA A 198 -11.89 -0.31 -14.60
CA ALA A 198 -10.99 -1.22 -15.31
C ALA A 198 -11.07 -1.05 -16.85
N SER A 199 -12.19 -0.58 -17.39
CA SER A 199 -12.34 -0.28 -18.83
C SER A 199 -11.66 1.02 -19.26
N GLU A 200 -11.47 1.97 -18.35
CA GLU A 200 -10.77 3.23 -18.63
C GLU A 200 -9.26 3.05 -18.46
N ALA A 201 -8.84 2.42 -17.35
CA ALA A 201 -7.43 2.18 -17.04
C ALA A 201 -6.81 1.06 -17.89
N GLY A 202 -7.54 -0.02 -18.14
CA GLY A 202 -6.98 -1.22 -18.77
C GLY A 202 -6.12 -2.07 -17.83
N TRP A 203 -5.75 -3.26 -18.30
CA TRP A 203 -4.83 -4.19 -17.63
C TRP A 203 -3.53 -4.38 -18.43
N GLY A 204 -3.33 -3.52 -19.44
CA GLY A 204 -2.25 -3.61 -20.40
C GLY A 204 -2.13 -4.97 -21.09
N ARG A 205 -0.91 -5.23 -21.58
CA ARG A 205 -0.42 -6.54 -22.02
C ARG A 205 0.03 -7.37 -20.81
N THR A 206 -0.79 -8.31 -20.37
CA THR A 206 -0.56 -9.11 -19.15
C THR A 206 0.49 -10.21 -19.35
N PRO A 207 1.19 -10.64 -18.27
CA PRO A 207 2.23 -11.64 -18.36
C PRO A 207 1.72 -13.05 -18.68
N LYS A 208 2.67 -13.92 -19.05
CA LYS A 208 2.51 -15.37 -19.00
C LYS A 208 3.69 -15.99 -18.26
N TRP A 209 3.39 -16.82 -17.26
CA TRP A 209 4.40 -17.62 -16.58
C TRP A 209 4.55 -18.97 -17.27
N GLU A 210 5.69 -19.22 -17.90
CA GLU A 210 5.93 -20.44 -18.68
C GLU A 210 7.37 -20.94 -18.45
N ASN A 211 7.51 -22.24 -18.15
CA ASN A 211 8.81 -22.89 -17.96
C ASN A 211 9.74 -22.16 -16.96
N GLY A 212 9.17 -21.63 -15.88
CA GLY A 212 9.90 -20.89 -14.85
C GLY A 212 10.37 -19.50 -15.27
N LYS A 213 9.72 -18.90 -16.29
CA LYS A 213 10.04 -17.57 -16.80
C LYS A 213 8.79 -16.71 -16.95
N CYS A 214 8.96 -15.41 -16.72
CA CYS A 214 7.99 -14.40 -17.08
C CYS A 214 8.12 -14.00 -18.54
N CYS A 215 7.08 -14.19 -19.35
CA CYS A 215 7.09 -13.96 -20.79
C CYS A 215 6.24 -12.75 -21.22
N THR A 216 6.25 -12.46 -22.52
CA THR A 216 5.53 -11.38 -23.22
C THR A 216 6.18 -9.99 -23.15
N MET A 217 7.48 -9.97 -22.85
CA MET A 217 8.31 -8.78 -22.86
C MET A 217 8.32 -8.14 -24.24
N THR A 218 8.17 -6.81 -24.32
CA THR A 218 8.28 -6.07 -25.58
C THR A 218 9.06 -4.77 -25.41
N SER A 219 9.62 -4.27 -26.52
CA SER A 219 10.20 -2.94 -26.55
C SER A 219 9.11 -1.86 -26.42
N PRO A 220 9.25 -0.90 -25.50
CA PRO A 220 8.37 0.26 -25.42
C PRO A 220 8.58 1.26 -26.55
N ILE A 221 9.66 1.12 -27.33
CA ILE A 221 9.99 2.04 -28.44
C ILE A 221 9.50 1.49 -29.77
N THR A 222 9.57 0.17 -29.96
CA THR A 222 9.34 -0.46 -31.27
C THR A 222 8.23 -1.52 -31.27
N ARG A 223 7.68 -1.90 -30.11
CA ARG A 223 6.76 -3.05 -29.92
C ARG A 223 7.36 -4.42 -30.25
N SER A 224 8.66 -4.51 -30.52
CA SER A 224 9.30 -5.79 -30.84
C SER A 224 9.24 -6.74 -29.65
N ASP A 225 9.01 -8.03 -29.91
CA ASP A 225 9.10 -9.07 -28.89
C ASP A 225 10.55 -9.20 -28.38
N LEU A 226 10.69 -9.22 -27.06
CA LEU A 226 11.97 -9.42 -26.37
C LEU A 226 12.07 -10.82 -25.76
N GLY A 227 10.98 -11.59 -25.73
CA GLY A 227 10.93 -12.94 -25.20
C GLY A 227 10.54 -13.00 -23.72
N CYS A 228 11.32 -13.71 -22.91
CA CYS A 228 10.98 -14.02 -21.52
C CYS A 228 12.12 -13.73 -20.54
N SER A 229 11.78 -13.05 -19.45
CA SER A 229 12.68 -12.75 -18.32
C SER A 229 13.94 -12.05 -18.78
N VAL A 230 13.75 -11.01 -19.60
CA VAL A 230 14.81 -10.11 -20.05
C VAL A 230 14.44 -8.65 -19.77
N ASP A 231 15.44 -7.79 -19.57
CA ASP A 231 15.23 -6.35 -19.50
C ASP A 231 15.10 -5.73 -20.91
N LEU A 232 14.92 -4.41 -20.95
CA LEU A 232 14.83 -3.64 -22.21
C LEU A 232 16.09 -3.70 -23.08
N ALA A 233 17.24 -4.08 -22.50
CA ALA A 233 18.49 -4.28 -23.21
C ALA A 233 18.70 -5.74 -23.65
N GLY A 234 17.75 -6.64 -23.34
CA GLY A 234 17.83 -8.06 -23.66
C GLY A 234 18.66 -8.87 -22.66
N ASN A 235 19.09 -8.30 -21.54
CA ASN A 235 19.80 -9.05 -20.51
C ASN A 235 18.82 -9.87 -19.69
N SER A 236 19.22 -11.07 -19.27
CA SER A 236 18.39 -11.89 -18.39
C SER A 236 18.14 -11.17 -17.06
N ILE A 237 16.89 -11.18 -16.61
CA ILE A 237 16.48 -10.72 -15.28
C ILE A 237 15.99 -11.89 -14.45
N ALA A 238 16.18 -11.81 -13.13
CA ALA A 238 15.62 -12.75 -12.18
C ALA A 238 14.22 -12.27 -11.80
N VAL A 239 13.21 -13.05 -12.19
CA VAL A 239 11.80 -12.82 -11.84
C VAL A 239 11.22 -14.13 -11.35
N THR A 240 10.43 -14.06 -10.29
CA THR A 240 9.71 -15.18 -9.68
C THR A 240 8.26 -15.19 -10.16
N GLU A 241 7.57 -16.30 -9.92
CA GLU A 241 6.17 -16.44 -10.32
C GLU A 241 5.29 -15.38 -9.64
N ASP A 242 5.50 -15.14 -8.34
CA ASP A 242 4.76 -14.15 -7.55
C ASP A 242 4.96 -12.69 -8.01
N GLU A 243 6.00 -12.44 -8.81
CA GLU A 243 6.27 -11.15 -9.43
C GLU A 243 5.73 -11.03 -10.86
N CYS A 244 5.23 -12.12 -11.44
CA CYS A 244 4.79 -12.21 -12.83
C CYS A 244 3.35 -12.73 -12.92
N GLN A 245 2.44 -12.11 -12.16
CA GLN A 245 1.06 -12.56 -12.09
C GLN A 245 0.19 -11.76 -13.06
N ASP A 246 -0.88 -12.39 -13.57
CA ASP A 246 -1.90 -11.65 -14.29
C ASP A 246 -2.61 -10.70 -13.30
N PRO A 247 -2.55 -9.38 -13.51
CA PRO A 247 -3.06 -8.41 -12.55
C PRO A 247 -4.59 -8.46 -12.44
N LYS A 248 -5.29 -8.84 -13.52
CA LYS A 248 -6.74 -8.97 -13.50
C LYS A 248 -7.17 -10.15 -12.64
N ASP A 249 -6.45 -11.27 -12.72
CA ASP A 249 -6.71 -12.43 -11.88
C ASP A 249 -6.41 -12.14 -10.39
N LEU A 250 -5.38 -11.35 -10.10
CA LEU A 250 -5.05 -10.96 -8.72
C LEU A 250 -6.02 -9.93 -8.13
N LEU A 251 -6.36 -8.89 -8.88
CA LEU A 251 -6.95 -7.66 -8.32
C LEU A 251 -8.35 -7.37 -8.86
N GLY A 252 -8.80 -8.03 -9.93
CA GLY A 252 -10.07 -7.74 -10.59
C GLY A 252 -11.33 -7.98 -9.74
N SER A 253 -11.21 -8.77 -8.66
CA SER A 253 -12.30 -9.02 -7.69
C SER A 253 -11.94 -8.57 -6.26
N SER A 254 -10.86 -7.81 -6.08
CA SER A 254 -10.39 -7.38 -4.75
C SER A 254 -11.27 -6.32 -4.08
N GLY A 255 -12.13 -5.66 -4.85
CA GLY A 255 -12.87 -4.48 -4.41
C GLY A 255 -12.00 -3.22 -4.27
N ALA A 256 -10.74 -3.27 -4.70
CA ALA A 256 -9.90 -2.09 -4.91
C ALA A 256 -10.31 -1.36 -6.20
N THR A 257 -9.96 -0.08 -6.29
CA THR A 257 -10.24 0.76 -7.47
C THR A 257 -8.93 1.22 -8.11
N PHE A 258 -8.92 1.36 -9.44
CA PHE A 258 -7.78 1.96 -10.12
C PHE A 258 -7.66 3.44 -9.76
N LEU A 259 -6.45 3.88 -9.49
CA LEU A 259 -6.11 5.25 -9.14
C LEU A 259 -5.10 5.81 -10.14
N TRP A 260 -5.31 7.06 -10.55
CA TRP A 260 -4.30 7.84 -11.25
C TRP A 260 -4.36 9.32 -10.87
N GLY A 261 -3.58 10.15 -11.57
CA GLY A 261 -3.81 11.59 -11.62
C GLY A 261 -5.09 11.93 -12.39
N SER A 262 -5.43 13.21 -12.47
CA SER A 262 -6.65 13.63 -13.18
C SER A 262 -6.55 13.47 -14.69
N GLU A 263 -5.34 13.34 -15.24
CA GLU A 263 -5.08 13.24 -16.67
C GLU A 263 -4.48 11.86 -17.02
N LEU A 264 -5.34 10.84 -17.15
CA LEU A 264 -4.97 9.45 -17.40
C LEU A 264 -3.94 9.22 -18.51
N LYS A 265 -3.95 10.07 -19.54
CA LYS A 265 -3.10 9.93 -20.74
C LYS A 265 -1.85 10.78 -20.74
N THR A 266 -1.68 11.70 -19.80
CA THR A 266 -0.54 12.62 -19.82
C THR A 266 0.18 12.71 -18.50
N ASP A 267 -0.43 12.29 -17.39
CA ASP A 267 0.32 12.09 -16.16
C ASP A 267 1.16 10.82 -16.31
N ASN A 268 2.49 10.94 -16.18
CA ASN A 268 3.44 9.87 -16.51
C ASN A 268 4.10 9.26 -15.27
N ARG A 269 4.16 10.01 -14.16
CA ARG A 269 4.67 9.52 -12.87
C ARG A 269 3.88 10.12 -11.73
N MET A 270 3.38 9.24 -10.89
CA MET A 270 2.50 9.54 -9.77
C MET A 270 3.09 9.01 -8.47
N LEU A 271 2.92 9.78 -7.40
CA LEU A 271 3.16 9.34 -6.04
C LEU A 271 1.82 9.23 -5.32
N PHE A 272 1.53 8.06 -4.79
CA PHE A 272 0.32 7.77 -4.03
C PHE A 272 0.66 7.54 -2.57
N ARG A 273 -0.13 8.14 -1.67
CA ARG A 273 0.10 8.02 -0.23
C ARG A 273 -1.21 7.83 0.52
N LEU A 274 -1.24 6.86 1.44
CA LEU A 274 -2.29 6.68 2.42
C LEU A 274 -1.70 6.65 3.82
N ASP A 275 -2.13 7.59 4.66
CA ASP A 275 -1.75 7.70 6.06
C ASP A 275 -2.92 7.23 6.95
N ILE A 276 -2.78 6.06 7.56
CA ILE A 276 -3.76 5.53 8.50
C ILE A 276 -3.26 5.84 9.91
N SER A 277 -3.89 6.82 10.56
CA SER A 277 -3.61 7.17 11.96
C SER A 277 -4.32 6.23 12.93
N ASP A 278 -3.85 6.21 14.18
CA ASP A 278 -4.49 5.45 15.27
C ASP A 278 -5.98 5.85 15.43
N ALA A 279 -6.29 7.15 15.34
CA ALA A 279 -7.67 7.63 15.45
C ALA A 279 -8.58 7.08 14.33
N VAL A 280 -8.07 7.01 13.10
CA VAL A 280 -8.80 6.45 11.95
C VAL A 280 -8.99 4.93 12.13
N ALA A 281 -7.96 4.22 12.59
CA ALA A 281 -8.05 2.80 12.88
C ALA A 281 -9.07 2.50 13.99
N GLN A 282 -9.08 3.29 15.05
CA GLN A 282 -10.05 3.17 16.14
C GLN A 282 -11.49 3.41 15.65
N GLN A 283 -11.71 4.41 14.81
CA GLN A 283 -13.05 4.67 14.24
C GLN A 283 -13.51 3.51 13.35
N ALA A 284 -12.64 2.98 12.50
CA ALA A 284 -12.97 1.83 11.66
C ALA A 284 -13.36 0.59 12.50
N MET A 285 -12.68 0.36 13.63
CA MET A 285 -13.05 -0.70 14.57
C MET A 285 -14.42 -0.47 15.24
N ILE A 286 -14.78 0.77 15.53
CA ILE A 286 -16.10 1.13 16.09
C ILE A 286 -17.21 0.96 15.06
N ASP A 287 -16.95 1.31 13.81
CA ASP A 287 -17.93 1.18 12.72
C ASP A 287 -18.17 -0.30 12.41
N ALA A 288 -17.11 -1.12 12.39
CA ALA A 288 -17.20 -2.57 12.21
C ALA A 288 -17.94 -3.27 13.37
N SER A 289 -17.94 -2.71 14.58
CA SER A 289 -18.71 -3.26 15.71
C SER A 289 -20.19 -2.83 15.73
N GLY A 290 -20.67 -2.16 14.68
CA GLY A 290 -22.05 -1.68 14.59
C GLY A 290 -22.34 -0.51 15.54
N GLY A 291 -21.33 0.34 15.80
CA GLY A 291 -21.44 1.48 16.71
C GLY A 291 -21.45 1.10 18.19
N ALA A 292 -21.31 -0.19 18.52
CA ALA A 292 -21.08 -0.64 19.88
C ALA A 292 -19.67 -0.20 20.30
N ARG A 293 -19.58 0.92 21.02
CA ARG A 293 -18.34 1.29 21.73
C ARG A 293 -17.89 0.08 22.54
N PRO A 294 -16.66 -0.46 22.37
CA PRO A 294 -16.19 -1.62 23.13
C PRO A 294 -16.18 -1.32 24.63
N GLY A 295 -17.29 -1.60 25.31
CA GLY A 295 -17.59 -1.24 26.69
C GLY A 295 -16.75 -2.05 27.67
N ALA A 296 -15.47 -1.71 27.78
CA ALA A 296 -14.56 -2.05 28.89
C ALA A 296 -13.20 -1.36 28.74
N LEU A 297 -12.78 -1.00 27.51
CA LEU A 297 -11.52 -0.29 27.27
C LEU A 297 -11.63 1.24 27.43
N TRP A 298 -12.83 1.82 27.30
CA TRP A 298 -13.05 3.27 27.33
C TRP A 298 -12.81 3.95 28.69
N ALA A 299 -12.63 3.19 29.77
CA ALA A 299 -12.27 3.76 31.07
C ALA A 299 -10.78 4.13 31.15
N PHE A 300 -9.92 3.63 30.25
CA PHE A 300 -8.46 3.72 30.44
C PHE A 300 -7.80 4.93 29.74
N SER A 301 -8.29 5.40 28.59
CA SER A 301 -7.69 6.59 27.94
C SER A 301 -8.01 7.89 28.69
N GLY A 302 -9.24 8.02 29.22
CA GLY A 302 -9.61 9.11 30.11
C GLY A 302 -8.90 9.05 31.47
N ALA A 303 -8.66 7.85 32.01
CA ALA A 303 -7.92 7.67 33.26
C ALA A 303 -6.44 8.06 33.13
N CYS A 304 -5.78 7.84 31.98
CA CYS A 304 -4.41 8.30 31.75
C CYS A 304 -4.29 9.84 31.73
N ALA A 305 -5.25 10.54 31.13
CA ALA A 305 -5.28 12.01 31.13
C ALA A 305 -5.56 12.58 32.53
N VAL A 306 -6.46 11.95 33.30
CA VAL A 306 -6.74 12.34 34.69
C VAL A 306 -5.57 12.03 35.61
N LEU A 307 -4.87 10.90 35.41
CA LEU A 307 -3.69 10.52 36.20
C LEU A 307 -2.50 11.44 35.93
N ALA A 308 -2.28 11.86 34.67
CA ALA A 308 -1.27 12.86 34.32
C ALA A 308 -1.56 14.22 34.97
N TYR A 309 -2.84 14.63 35.01
CA TYR A 309 -3.25 15.87 35.67
C TYR A 309 -3.07 15.83 37.19
N VAL A 310 -3.38 14.69 37.82
CA VAL A 310 -3.21 14.48 39.26
C VAL A 310 -1.73 14.39 39.65
N LEU A 311 -0.88 13.74 38.85
CA LEU A 311 0.57 13.68 39.08
C LEU A 311 1.24 15.04 38.86
N ALA A 312 0.82 15.83 37.87
CA ALA A 312 1.31 17.20 37.69
C ALA A 312 0.90 18.13 38.84
N ALA A 313 -0.33 17.97 39.36
CA ALA A 313 -0.81 18.73 40.51
C ALA A 313 -0.11 18.37 41.83
N LEU A 314 0.39 17.13 41.96
CA LEU A 314 1.19 16.67 43.11
C LEU A 314 2.67 17.07 42.99
N ALA A 315 3.22 17.12 41.78
CA ALA A 315 4.60 17.55 41.53
C ALA A 315 4.80 19.08 41.68
N GLY A 316 3.75 19.88 41.51
CA GLY A 316 3.76 21.33 41.74
C GLY A 316 3.60 21.76 43.22
N ARG A 317 3.52 20.81 44.15
CA ARG A 317 3.52 21.04 45.60
C ARG A 317 4.68 20.28 46.25
N GLN A 318 5.91 20.65 45.91
CA GLN A 318 7.08 20.50 46.78
C GLN A 318 7.85 21.81 46.81
#